data_AF-A0A1N7CCN7-F1
#
_entry.id   AF-A0A1N7CCN7-F1
#
_cell.length_a   1.000
_cell.length_b   1.000
_cell.length_c   1.000
_cell.angle_alpha   90.00
_cell.angle_beta   90.00
_cell.angle_gamma   90.00
#
_symmetry.space_group_name_H-M   'P 1'
#
loop_
_entity.id
_entity.type
_entity.pdbx_description
1 polymer ?
#
loop_
_entity_poly.entity_id
_entity_poly.type
_entity_poly.pdbx_seq_one_letter_code
_entity_poly.pdbx_strand_id
1 'polypeptide(L)'
;MHTRRVVTRRTWENQLMSTDSRRQPRYRVMRSVDRPVTETDSSWTRHSFSFGDHYDPANTHHGLLVVHNEEWLPPGGGYDTHPHRDAEIVTWVLSGELEHVDSTGNAGIVRPGTAQRLSAGSGVRHSERNASTITPVHFVQMQMVPDDPGGAPAYGQSPITGRLVAGGLVPAVSGCDPDAAVLLGVRDATMYVARPTSDRPLTLPSMRFGHLFVTRGGALVTGSQIGEEHLDAGDAIRIDDGGDETVRVAPGVDVAEVILWAMQRRLGE
;
A
#
# COMPACT_ATOMS: atom_id res chain seq x y z
N MET A 1 40.99 -68.38 1.26
CA MET A 1 41.76 -67.33 1.97
C MET A 1 40.79 -66.25 2.43
N HIS A 2 40.82 -65.90 3.71
CA HIS A 2 40.34 -64.64 4.31
C HIS A 2 38.82 -64.40 4.39
N THR A 3 38.18 -64.80 5.50
CA THR A 3 37.89 -64.02 6.74
C THR A 3 36.63 -63.17 6.67
N ARG A 4 35.64 -63.56 7.50
CA ARG A 4 34.54 -62.71 7.97
C ARG A 4 35.10 -61.46 8.66
N ARG A 5 34.52 -60.29 8.38
CA ARG A 5 34.49 -59.16 9.30
C ARG A 5 33.06 -58.66 9.43
N VAL A 6 32.47 -58.96 10.58
CA VAL A 6 31.35 -58.20 11.14
C VAL A 6 31.93 -56.87 11.60
N VAL A 7 31.41 -55.77 11.08
CA VAL A 7 31.60 -54.43 11.67
C VAL A 7 30.25 -53.97 12.19
N THR A 8 30.29 -53.61 13.45
CA THR A 8 29.22 -53.35 14.40
C THR A 8 28.49 -52.04 14.15
N ARG A 9 27.20 -52.01 14.51
CA ARG A 9 26.40 -50.79 14.79
C ARG A 9 27.22 -49.81 15.65
N ARG A 10 27.77 -48.75 15.07
CA ARG A 10 28.20 -47.50 15.75
C ARG A 10 28.78 -46.55 14.70
N THR A 11 27.91 -45.80 14.03
CA THR A 11 28.18 -44.50 13.39
C THR A 11 26.89 -44.04 12.69
N TRP A 12 25.87 -43.69 13.49
CA TRP A 12 24.65 -43.03 13.01
C TRP A 12 24.40 -41.72 13.78
N GLU A 13 25.46 -41.08 14.28
CA GLU A 13 25.32 -40.05 15.31
C GLU A 13 25.94 -38.70 14.97
N ASN A 14 26.27 -38.38 13.70
CA ASN A 14 26.80 -37.05 13.40
C ASN A 14 26.59 -36.58 11.96
N GLN A 15 25.36 -36.64 11.44
CA GLN A 15 25.06 -35.94 10.19
C GLN A 15 23.59 -35.57 9.96
N LEU A 16 22.87 -35.09 10.99
CA LEU A 16 21.60 -34.39 10.80
C LEU A 16 21.41 -33.32 11.90
N MET A 17 22.39 -32.44 12.06
CA MET A 17 22.20 -31.13 12.70
C MET A 17 22.69 -30.06 11.75
N SER A 18 21.85 -29.73 10.78
CA SER A 18 21.80 -28.40 10.18
C SER A 18 20.51 -28.31 9.37
N THR A 19 19.38 -28.21 10.07
CA THR A 19 18.28 -27.42 9.54
C THR A 19 18.51 -26.02 10.05
N ASP A 20 19.39 -25.28 9.39
CA ASP A 20 19.26 -23.83 9.35
C ASP A 20 17.94 -23.55 8.60
N SER A 21 16.82 -23.72 9.31
CA SER A 21 15.54 -23.19 8.89
C SER A 21 15.66 -21.68 9.05
N ARG A 22 16.38 -21.03 8.13
CA ARG A 22 16.26 -19.58 7.98
C ARG A 22 14.79 -19.33 7.75
N ARG A 23 14.14 -18.80 8.79
CA ARG A 23 12.78 -18.29 8.71
C ARG A 23 12.80 -17.39 7.47
N GLN A 24 11.97 -17.71 6.48
CA GLN A 24 11.82 -16.85 5.31
C GLN A 24 11.65 -15.41 5.79
N PRO A 25 12.30 -14.42 5.16
CA PRO A 25 12.17 -13.04 5.59
C PRO A 25 10.69 -12.69 5.62
N ARG A 26 10.24 -12.16 6.76
CA ARG A 26 8.87 -11.70 6.98
C ARG A 26 8.63 -10.33 6.34
N TYR A 27 9.39 -10.03 5.29
CA TYR A 27 9.22 -8.81 4.52
C TYR A 27 9.61 -9.05 3.06
N ARG A 28 9.10 -8.21 2.17
CA ARG A 28 9.45 -8.19 0.75
C ARG A 28 9.48 -6.76 0.25
N VAL A 29 10.60 -6.36 -0.35
CA VAL A 29 10.69 -5.11 -1.10
C VAL A 29 10.12 -5.31 -2.51
N MET A 30 9.28 -4.38 -2.94
CA MET A 30 8.70 -4.28 -4.27
C MET A 30 9.29 -3.04 -4.93
N ARG A 31 10.29 -3.24 -5.79
CA ARG A 31 10.92 -2.10 -6.48
C ARG A 31 9.98 -1.54 -7.53
N SER A 32 9.99 -0.22 -7.69
CA SER A 32 9.16 0.51 -8.65
C SER A 32 9.34 -0.02 -10.07
N VAL A 33 10.59 -0.32 -10.44
CA VAL A 33 10.95 -0.82 -11.77
C VAL A 33 10.47 -2.25 -12.06
N ASP A 34 10.17 -3.03 -11.02
CA ASP A 34 9.73 -4.42 -11.16
C ASP A 34 8.20 -4.54 -11.21
N ARG A 35 7.47 -3.44 -10.98
CA ARG A 35 6.01 -3.41 -11.00
C ARG A 35 5.47 -3.34 -12.44
N PRO A 36 4.51 -4.20 -12.82
CA PRO A 36 3.89 -4.15 -14.15
C PRO A 36 3.26 -2.80 -14.46
N VAL A 37 3.23 -2.45 -15.75
CA VAL A 37 2.71 -1.17 -16.25
C VAL A 37 1.67 -1.41 -17.33
N THR A 38 0.51 -0.76 -17.20
CA THR A 38 -0.49 -0.61 -18.27
C THR A 38 -0.48 0.83 -18.76
N GLU A 39 -0.43 1.03 -20.07
CA GLU A 39 -0.45 2.35 -20.71
C GLU A 39 -1.57 2.42 -21.75
N THR A 40 -2.30 3.53 -21.74
CA THR A 40 -3.36 3.86 -22.70
C THR A 40 -3.22 5.31 -23.14
N ASP A 41 -4.02 5.75 -24.11
CA ASP A 41 -4.05 7.15 -24.54
C ASP A 41 -4.46 8.12 -23.41
N SER A 42 -5.16 7.64 -22.39
CA SER A 42 -5.75 8.46 -21.32
C SER A 42 -5.15 8.20 -19.94
N SER A 43 -4.23 7.25 -19.80
CA SER A 43 -3.66 6.89 -18.50
C SER A 43 -2.36 6.10 -18.63
N TRP A 44 -1.51 6.25 -17.63
CA TRP A 44 -0.38 5.37 -17.38
C TRP A 44 -0.50 4.86 -15.94
N THR A 45 -0.45 3.55 -15.74
CA THR A 45 -0.67 2.93 -14.43
C THR A 45 0.40 1.90 -14.13
N ARG A 46 0.98 1.96 -12.93
CA ARG A 46 1.91 0.96 -12.40
C ARG A 46 1.30 0.22 -11.22
N HIS A 47 1.35 -1.11 -11.27
CA HIS A 47 0.55 -1.98 -10.41
C HIS A 47 1.41 -2.68 -9.35
N SER A 48 1.01 -2.59 -8.09
CA SER A 48 1.68 -3.34 -7.01
C SER A 48 1.16 -4.78 -6.89
N PHE A 49 -0.08 -5.03 -7.32
CA PHE A 49 -0.75 -6.33 -7.29
C PHE A 49 -1.24 -6.71 -8.68
N SER A 50 -1.76 -7.92 -8.83
CA SER A 50 -2.43 -8.37 -10.05
C SER A 50 -3.58 -7.45 -10.40
N PHE A 51 -3.61 -6.93 -11.62
CA PHE A 51 -4.60 -5.99 -12.09
C PHE A 51 -4.72 -6.01 -13.62
N GLY A 52 -5.96 -5.94 -14.13
CA GLY A 52 -6.22 -5.99 -15.56
C GLY A 52 -5.60 -7.24 -16.22
N ASP A 53 -4.81 -7.03 -17.27
CA ASP A 53 -4.14 -8.10 -18.01
C ASP A 53 -2.88 -8.63 -17.31
N HIS A 54 -2.44 -7.99 -16.22
CA HIS A 54 -1.30 -8.43 -15.42
C HIS A 54 -1.77 -9.34 -14.27
N TYR A 55 -1.63 -10.65 -14.47
CA TYR A 55 -2.01 -11.64 -13.46
C TYR A 55 -0.79 -12.43 -12.96
N ASP A 56 -0.55 -12.35 -11.65
CA ASP A 56 0.37 -13.21 -10.90
C ASP A 56 -0.39 -13.81 -9.70
N PRO A 57 -0.69 -15.12 -9.70
CA PRO A 57 -1.44 -15.76 -8.60
C PRO A 57 -0.73 -15.64 -7.23
N ALA A 58 0.58 -15.39 -7.20
CA ALA A 58 1.33 -15.18 -5.96
C ALA A 58 1.32 -13.71 -5.49
N ASN A 59 0.74 -12.78 -6.26
CA ASN A 59 0.72 -11.35 -5.99
C ASN A 59 -0.68 -10.75 -6.21
N THR A 60 -1.72 -11.37 -5.65
CA THR A 60 -3.09 -10.87 -5.75
C THR A 60 -3.45 -9.87 -4.66
N HIS A 61 -2.79 -9.92 -3.50
CA HIS A 61 -3.05 -9.06 -2.35
C HIS A 61 -1.91 -9.13 -1.31
N HIS A 62 -1.95 -8.24 -0.32
CA HIS A 62 -1.17 -8.35 0.92
C HIS A 62 -2.01 -7.83 2.10
N GLY A 63 -2.20 -8.64 3.13
CA GLY A 63 -3.21 -8.35 4.16
C GLY A 63 -4.59 -8.22 3.54
N LEU A 64 -5.24 -7.07 3.73
CA LEU A 64 -6.55 -6.73 3.16
C LEU A 64 -6.45 -5.91 1.85
N LEU A 65 -5.25 -5.44 1.49
CA LEU A 65 -5.02 -4.59 0.34
C LEU A 65 -4.94 -5.43 -0.94
N VAL A 66 -5.87 -5.20 -1.87
CA VAL A 66 -5.98 -5.96 -3.14
C VAL A 66 -5.55 -5.13 -4.35
N VAL A 67 -5.59 -3.80 -4.26
CA VAL A 67 -5.11 -2.88 -5.29
C VAL A 67 -4.24 -1.80 -4.64
N HIS A 68 -3.14 -1.46 -5.30
CA HIS A 68 -2.33 -0.28 -5.03
C HIS A 68 -1.67 0.12 -6.34
N ASN A 69 -2.32 1.03 -7.05
CA ASN A 69 -1.93 1.50 -8.36
C ASN A 69 -1.37 2.92 -8.22
N GLU A 70 -0.25 3.17 -8.88
CA GLU A 70 0.30 4.50 -9.07
C GLU A 70 -0.07 4.97 -10.47
N GLU A 71 -0.71 6.12 -10.59
CA GLU A 71 -1.46 6.54 -11.77
C GLU A 71 -1.08 7.94 -12.22
N TRP A 72 -0.78 8.08 -13.51
CA TRP A 72 -0.57 9.35 -14.18
C TRP A 72 -1.61 9.53 -15.28
N LEU A 73 -2.33 10.64 -15.24
CA LEU A 73 -3.26 11.01 -16.30
C LEU A 73 -2.74 12.27 -17.02
N PRO A 74 -2.64 12.25 -18.36
CA PRO A 74 -2.32 13.45 -19.13
C PRO A 74 -3.42 14.51 -18.96
N PRO A 75 -3.19 15.77 -19.38
CA PRO A 75 -4.21 16.80 -19.32
C PRO A 75 -5.53 16.38 -19.98
N GLY A 76 -6.64 16.50 -19.26
CA GLY A 76 -7.97 16.03 -19.67
C GLY A 76 -8.17 14.52 -19.78
N GLY A 77 -7.11 13.71 -19.57
CA GLY A 77 -7.17 12.26 -19.51
C GLY A 77 -7.86 11.74 -18.25
N GLY A 78 -8.06 10.42 -18.19
CA GLY A 78 -8.73 9.77 -17.07
C GLY A 78 -9.63 8.61 -17.48
N TYR A 79 -10.48 8.22 -16.55
CA TYR A 79 -11.36 7.06 -16.64
C TYR A 79 -12.80 7.52 -16.85
N ASP A 80 -13.38 7.10 -17.98
CA ASP A 80 -14.80 7.33 -18.27
C ASP A 80 -15.70 6.61 -17.25
N THR A 81 -16.99 6.95 -17.25
CA THR A 81 -17.91 6.44 -16.22
C THR A 81 -18.04 4.91 -16.22
N HIS A 82 -17.52 4.27 -15.18
CA HIS A 82 -17.46 2.82 -15.01
C HIS A 82 -18.06 2.37 -13.65
N PRO A 83 -18.52 1.11 -13.53
CA PRO A 83 -19.13 0.62 -12.30
C PRO A 83 -18.10 0.05 -11.31
N HIS A 84 -18.37 0.25 -10.01
CA HIS A 84 -17.82 -0.56 -8.92
C HIS A 84 -18.94 -1.09 -8.04
N ARG A 85 -18.66 -2.18 -7.33
CA ARG A 85 -19.52 -2.82 -6.33
C ARG A 85 -18.60 -3.47 -5.30
N ASP A 86 -19.00 -3.44 -4.03
CA ASP A 86 -18.30 -4.13 -2.94
C ASP A 86 -16.79 -3.81 -2.92
N ALA A 87 -16.46 -2.52 -3.05
CA ALA A 87 -15.09 -2.01 -3.04
C ALA A 87 -15.01 -0.76 -2.16
N GLU A 88 -13.98 -0.69 -1.33
CA GLU A 88 -13.54 0.51 -0.65
C GLU A 88 -12.33 1.06 -1.41
N ILE A 89 -12.53 2.15 -2.14
CA ILE A 89 -11.52 2.79 -2.99
C ILE A 89 -10.99 4.02 -2.26
N VAL A 90 -9.69 4.10 -2.07
CA VAL A 90 -9.00 5.21 -1.42
C VAL A 90 -8.03 5.85 -2.39
N THR A 91 -8.15 7.16 -2.57
CA THR A 91 -7.30 7.94 -3.48
C THR A 91 -6.45 8.95 -2.71
N TRP A 92 -5.17 9.00 -3.06
CA TRP A 92 -4.22 9.99 -2.54
C TRP A 92 -3.48 10.66 -3.70
N VAL A 93 -3.76 11.95 -3.94
CA VAL A 93 -3.13 12.72 -5.03
C VAL A 93 -1.74 13.20 -4.60
N LEU A 94 -0.75 12.99 -5.47
CA LEU A 94 0.64 13.38 -5.26
C LEU A 94 0.95 14.73 -5.91
N SER A 95 0.43 14.96 -7.11
CA SER A 95 0.50 16.24 -7.81
C SER A 95 -0.67 16.39 -8.79
N GLY A 96 -1.01 17.64 -9.16
CA GLY A 96 -2.14 17.93 -10.05
C GLY A 96 -3.49 17.89 -9.32
N GLU A 97 -4.57 17.67 -10.09
CA GLU A 97 -5.94 17.73 -9.61
C GLU A 97 -6.79 16.62 -10.25
N LEU A 98 -7.40 15.76 -9.43
CA LEU A 98 -8.27 14.68 -9.90
C LEU A 98 -9.73 15.04 -9.61
N GLU A 99 -10.54 15.18 -10.64
CA GLU A 99 -12.00 15.30 -10.53
C GLU A 99 -12.62 13.92 -10.36
N HIS A 100 -13.47 13.78 -9.35
CA HIS A 100 -14.35 12.64 -9.13
C HIS A 100 -15.80 13.08 -9.37
N VAL A 101 -16.57 12.25 -10.06
CA VAL A 101 -18.03 12.38 -10.20
C VAL A 101 -18.67 11.01 -10.10
N ASP A 102 -19.71 10.85 -9.28
CA ASP A 102 -20.44 9.59 -9.16
C ASP A 102 -21.96 9.68 -9.33
N SER A 103 -22.57 8.51 -9.53
CA SER A 103 -24.00 8.34 -9.75
C SER A 103 -24.87 8.61 -8.53
N THR A 104 -24.28 8.82 -7.35
CA THR A 104 -25.01 9.22 -6.13
C THR A 104 -25.03 10.73 -5.94
N GLY A 105 -24.43 11.46 -6.89
CA GLY A 105 -24.43 12.93 -6.92
C GLY A 105 -23.23 13.57 -6.25
N ASN A 106 -22.25 12.80 -5.76
CA ASN A 106 -21.01 13.41 -5.27
C ASN A 106 -20.15 13.83 -6.46
N ALA A 107 -19.59 15.04 -6.36
CA ALA A 107 -18.60 15.55 -7.28
C ALA A 107 -17.57 16.37 -6.49
N GLY A 108 -16.30 16.28 -6.85
CA GLY A 108 -15.24 16.99 -6.13
C GLY A 108 -13.89 16.90 -6.81
N ILE A 109 -13.01 17.84 -6.49
CA ILE A 109 -11.61 17.81 -6.91
C ILE A 109 -10.76 17.35 -5.72
N VAL A 110 -10.05 16.24 -5.90
CA VAL A 110 -9.03 15.73 -4.98
C VAL A 110 -7.69 16.38 -5.33
N ARG A 111 -7.06 17.01 -4.34
CA ARG A 111 -5.77 17.70 -4.46
C ARG A 111 -4.73 17.10 -3.51
N PRO A 112 -3.43 17.34 -3.75
CA PRO A 112 -2.39 16.88 -2.85
C PRO A 112 -2.64 17.22 -1.39
N GLY A 113 -2.43 16.25 -0.51
CA GLY A 113 -2.71 16.39 0.92
C GLY A 113 -4.16 16.15 1.32
N THR A 114 -4.98 15.58 0.44
CA THR A 114 -6.38 15.25 0.70
C THR A 114 -6.58 13.74 0.63
N ALA A 115 -7.11 13.16 1.71
CA ALA A 115 -7.55 11.77 1.72
C ALA A 115 -8.97 11.71 1.14
N GLN A 116 -9.18 10.85 0.14
CA GLN A 116 -10.50 10.59 -0.43
C GLN A 116 -10.81 9.09 -0.35
N ARG A 117 -12.07 8.77 -0.08
CA ARG A 117 -12.61 7.41 -0.07
C ARG A 117 -13.96 7.36 -0.78
N LEU A 118 -14.14 6.34 -1.61
CA LEU A 118 -15.41 5.90 -2.18
C LEU A 118 -15.71 4.47 -1.72
N SER A 119 -16.79 4.32 -0.96
CA SER A 119 -17.42 3.03 -0.68
C SER A 119 -18.42 2.74 -1.79
N ALA A 120 -18.16 1.73 -2.60
CA ALA A 120 -19.04 1.37 -3.71
C ALA A 120 -20.33 0.67 -3.25
N GLY A 121 -20.27 -0.08 -2.14
CA GLY A 121 -21.42 -0.77 -1.55
C GLY A 121 -22.22 -1.59 -2.58
N SER A 122 -23.55 -1.42 -2.57
CA SER A 122 -24.50 -2.06 -3.48
C SER A 122 -24.28 -1.72 -4.96
N GLY A 123 -23.44 -0.75 -5.27
CA GLY A 123 -23.05 -0.36 -6.61
C GLY A 123 -23.00 1.16 -6.79
N VAL A 124 -21.94 1.64 -7.42
CA VAL A 124 -21.76 3.04 -7.83
C VAL A 124 -21.19 3.07 -9.25
N ARG A 125 -21.62 4.01 -10.07
CA ARG A 125 -20.92 4.35 -11.31
C ARG A 125 -20.19 5.67 -11.09
N HIS A 126 -18.92 5.73 -11.44
CA HIS A 126 -18.12 6.95 -11.26
C HIS A 126 -17.14 7.17 -12.40
N SER A 127 -16.65 8.39 -12.53
CA SER A 127 -15.57 8.78 -13.43
C SER A 127 -14.52 9.57 -12.66
N GLU A 128 -13.27 9.38 -13.04
CA GLU A 128 -12.12 10.06 -12.45
C GLU A 128 -11.31 10.69 -13.58
N ARG A 129 -11.27 12.02 -13.64
CA ARG A 129 -10.63 12.75 -14.74
C ARG A 129 -9.61 13.74 -14.23
N ASN A 130 -8.55 13.98 -14.98
CA ASN A 130 -7.68 15.10 -14.74
C ASN A 130 -8.45 16.41 -14.94
N ALA A 131 -8.60 17.19 -13.86
CA ALA A 131 -9.33 18.45 -13.89
C ALA A 131 -8.58 19.54 -14.68
N SER A 132 -7.28 19.35 -14.92
CA SER A 132 -6.43 20.29 -15.65
C SER A 132 -6.38 19.96 -17.14
N THR A 133 -6.42 21.01 -17.97
CA THR A 133 -6.21 20.94 -19.42
C THR A 133 -4.77 21.23 -19.84
N ILE A 134 -3.88 21.48 -18.87
CA ILE A 134 -2.48 21.88 -19.13
C ILE A 134 -1.43 21.03 -18.42
N THR A 135 -1.76 20.45 -17.26
CA THR A 135 -0.81 19.70 -16.43
C THR A 135 -1.32 18.29 -16.16
N PRO A 136 -0.43 17.29 -16.05
CA PRO A 136 -0.84 15.96 -15.63
C PRO A 136 -1.27 15.93 -14.16
N VAL A 137 -2.02 14.90 -13.77
CA VAL A 137 -2.25 14.52 -12.37
C VAL A 137 -1.54 13.21 -12.10
N HIS A 138 -0.92 13.10 -10.92
CA HIS A 138 -0.25 11.89 -10.42
C HIS A 138 -0.84 11.54 -9.07
N PHE A 139 -1.32 10.31 -8.90
CA PHE A 139 -1.95 9.86 -7.67
C PHE A 139 -1.75 8.37 -7.44
N VAL A 140 -2.11 7.92 -6.24
CA VAL A 140 -2.18 6.51 -5.89
C VAL A 140 -3.62 6.15 -5.59
N GLN A 141 -4.12 5.07 -6.19
CA GLN A 141 -5.41 4.50 -5.87
C GLN A 141 -5.24 3.12 -5.23
N MET A 142 -5.92 2.92 -4.11
CA MET A 142 -5.83 1.72 -3.29
C MET A 142 -7.22 1.15 -3.09
N GLN A 143 -7.35 -0.18 -3.09
CA GLN A 143 -8.66 -0.81 -2.91
C GLN A 143 -8.60 -1.97 -1.92
N MET A 144 -9.69 -2.10 -1.17
CA MET A 144 -9.97 -3.20 -0.25
C MET A 144 -11.40 -3.70 -0.44
N VAL A 145 -11.66 -4.93 -0.01
CA VAL A 145 -13.02 -5.47 0.05
C VAL A 145 -13.67 -4.98 1.36
N PRO A 146 -14.90 -4.42 1.33
CA PRO A 146 -15.61 -3.97 2.52
C PRO A 146 -15.98 -5.15 3.43
N ASP A 147 -16.08 -4.90 4.73
CA ASP A 147 -16.55 -5.90 5.70
C ASP A 147 -18.05 -6.21 5.54
N ASP A 148 -18.84 -5.26 5.02
CA ASP A 148 -20.29 -5.39 4.79
C ASP A 148 -20.62 -5.18 3.29
N PRO A 149 -20.52 -6.24 2.47
CA PRO A 149 -20.90 -6.19 1.05
C PRO A 149 -22.37 -5.82 0.88
N GLY A 150 -22.68 -5.04 -0.16
CA GLY A 150 -24.04 -4.62 -0.48
C GLY A 150 -24.57 -3.45 0.37
N GLY A 151 -23.76 -2.89 1.27
CA GLY A 151 -24.09 -1.68 2.02
C GLY A 151 -24.37 -0.46 1.13
N ALA A 152 -24.85 0.64 1.71
CA ALA A 152 -25.10 1.86 0.95
C ALA A 152 -23.78 2.46 0.41
N PRO A 153 -23.73 2.96 -0.84
CA PRO A 153 -22.57 3.72 -1.31
C PRO A 153 -22.35 4.95 -0.44
N ALA A 154 -21.09 5.30 -0.23
CA ALA A 154 -20.71 6.45 0.58
C ALA A 154 -19.42 7.09 0.07
N TYR A 155 -19.30 8.40 0.22
CA TYR A 155 -18.15 9.17 -0.22
C TYR A 155 -17.63 10.03 0.93
N GLY A 156 -16.32 10.12 1.08
CA GLY A 156 -15.67 10.98 2.05
C GLY A 156 -14.40 11.58 1.50
N GLN A 157 -14.17 12.86 1.77
CA GLN A 157 -12.95 13.56 1.41
C GLN A 157 -12.56 14.53 2.52
N SER A 158 -11.29 14.52 2.93
CA SER A 158 -10.80 15.38 4.01
C SER A 158 -9.36 15.85 3.77
N PRO A 159 -9.08 17.17 3.79
CA PRO A 159 -7.72 17.68 3.70
C PRO A 159 -6.97 17.44 5.02
N ILE A 160 -5.76 16.86 4.94
CA ILE A 160 -4.92 16.55 6.10
C ILE A 160 -3.56 17.25 6.09
N THR A 161 -3.29 18.14 5.11
CA THR A 161 -2.00 18.84 4.99
C THR A 161 -1.53 19.48 6.31
N GLY A 162 -2.44 20.11 7.06
CA GLY A 162 -2.10 20.71 8.37
C GLY A 162 -1.68 19.68 9.42
N ARG A 163 -2.25 18.47 9.38
CA ARG A 163 -1.90 17.36 10.30
C ARG A 163 -0.52 16.79 10.01
N LEU A 164 -0.08 16.84 8.75
CA LEU A 164 1.22 16.32 8.30
C LEU A 164 2.41 17.21 8.71
N VAL A 165 2.19 18.46 9.13
CA VAL A 165 3.25 19.41 9.51
C VAL A 165 4.11 18.90 10.66
N ALA A 166 3.51 18.17 11.60
CA ALA A 166 4.23 17.58 12.73
C ALA A 166 5.19 16.45 12.33
N GLY A 167 5.08 15.96 11.08
CA GLY A 167 5.94 14.93 10.51
C GLY A 167 5.66 13.50 10.96
N GLY A 168 4.79 13.29 11.96
CA GLY A 168 4.36 11.98 12.44
C GLY A 168 3.39 11.25 11.49
N LEU A 169 3.06 10.01 11.84
CA LEU A 169 2.03 9.22 11.16
C LEU A 169 0.65 9.82 11.44
N VAL A 170 -0.04 10.25 10.38
CA VAL A 170 -1.41 10.74 10.46
C VAL A 170 -2.37 9.66 9.98
N PRO A 171 -3.36 9.22 10.78
CA PRO A 171 -4.39 8.30 10.32
C PRO A 171 -5.28 9.03 9.30
N ALA A 172 -5.01 8.81 8.03
CA ALA A 172 -5.70 9.47 6.93
C ALA A 172 -7.05 8.80 6.67
N VAL A 173 -7.05 7.47 6.61
CA VAL A 173 -8.24 6.65 6.38
C VAL A 173 -8.22 5.45 7.32
N SER A 174 -9.30 5.17 8.05
CA SER A 174 -9.32 4.02 8.98
C SER A 174 -10.71 3.44 9.19
N GLY A 175 -10.80 2.12 9.37
CA GLY A 175 -12.03 1.46 9.81
C GLY A 175 -12.06 1.12 11.30
N CYS A 176 -11.05 1.55 12.07
CA CYS A 176 -10.97 1.30 13.52
C CYS A 176 -10.53 2.52 14.35
N ASP A 177 -9.94 3.54 13.74
CA ASP A 177 -9.51 4.76 14.41
C ASP A 177 -10.55 5.88 14.24
N PRO A 178 -11.23 6.32 15.33
CA PRO A 178 -12.22 7.39 15.26
C PRO A 178 -11.62 8.77 14.95
N ASP A 179 -10.31 8.96 15.14
CA ASP A 179 -9.60 10.21 14.86
C ASP A 179 -9.05 10.26 13.40
N ALA A 180 -9.35 9.24 12.59
CA ALA A 180 -8.99 9.22 11.18
C ALA A 180 -9.72 10.33 10.41
N ALA A 181 -9.06 10.88 9.38
CA ALA A 181 -9.64 11.98 8.60
C ALA A 181 -10.89 11.55 7.80
N VAL A 182 -10.92 10.31 7.34
CA VAL A 182 -12.05 9.68 6.66
C VAL A 182 -12.23 8.25 7.20
N LEU A 183 -13.45 7.87 7.54
CA LEU A 183 -13.75 6.49 7.96
C LEU A 183 -13.74 5.53 6.76
N LEU A 184 -13.39 4.27 7.00
CA LEU A 184 -13.32 3.18 6.02
C LEU A 184 -14.28 2.05 6.39
N GLY A 185 -14.91 1.43 5.41
CA GLY A 185 -15.77 0.24 5.61
C GLY A 185 -15.02 -1.07 5.86
N VAL A 186 -13.73 -1.02 6.22
CA VAL A 186 -12.88 -2.19 6.49
C VAL A 186 -12.27 -2.07 7.88
N ARG A 187 -12.77 -2.84 8.85
CA ARG A 187 -12.17 -2.89 10.19
C ARG A 187 -10.76 -3.46 10.11
N ASP A 188 -9.97 -3.15 11.13
CA ASP A 188 -8.60 -3.64 11.28
C ASP A 188 -7.63 -3.16 10.19
N ALA A 189 -7.99 -2.08 9.47
CA ALA A 189 -7.16 -1.43 8.47
C ALA A 189 -7.09 0.07 8.74
N THR A 190 -5.86 0.60 8.75
CA THR A 190 -5.61 2.05 8.79
C THR A 190 -4.54 2.41 7.76
N MET A 191 -4.85 3.42 6.95
CA MET A 191 -3.88 4.12 6.11
C MET A 191 -3.32 5.31 6.89
N TYR A 192 -2.03 5.25 7.18
CA TYR A 192 -1.26 6.37 7.67
C TYR A 192 -0.55 7.08 6.53
N VAL A 193 -0.45 8.40 6.62
CA VAL A 193 0.44 9.20 5.78
C VAL A 193 1.42 9.94 6.68
N ALA A 194 2.69 9.98 6.28
CA ALA A 194 3.71 10.74 6.98
C ALA A 194 4.61 11.51 6.01
N ARG A 195 5.08 12.67 6.48
CA ARG A 195 6.12 13.48 5.86
C ARG A 195 7.20 13.73 6.90
N PRO A 196 8.14 12.78 7.12
CA PRO A 196 9.17 12.96 8.15
C PRO A 196 9.92 14.28 7.96
N THR A 197 9.95 15.12 9.00
CA THR A 197 10.58 16.46 8.96
C THR A 197 11.80 16.58 9.87
N SER A 198 12.10 15.55 10.65
CA SER A 198 13.21 15.52 11.60
C SER A 198 14.06 14.28 11.41
N ASP A 199 15.29 14.32 11.90
CA ASP A 199 16.18 13.16 11.92
C ASP A 199 15.69 12.05 12.87
N ARG A 200 14.70 12.33 13.73
CA ARG A 200 14.11 11.30 14.59
C ARG A 200 13.29 10.33 13.73
N PRO A 201 13.58 9.01 13.80
CA PRO A 201 12.80 8.02 13.09
C PRO A 201 11.35 7.98 13.57
N LEU A 202 10.42 7.75 12.63
CA LEU A 202 9.04 7.41 12.91
C LEU A 202 8.92 5.92 13.18
N THR A 203 8.45 5.53 14.36
CA THR A 203 8.15 4.12 14.66
C THR A 203 6.84 3.72 14.00
N LEU A 204 6.84 2.61 13.28
CA LEU A 204 5.62 2.05 12.69
C LEU A 204 4.74 1.40 13.78
N PRO A 205 3.41 1.49 13.67
CA PRO A 205 2.51 0.84 14.61
C PRO A 205 2.62 -0.68 14.48
N SER A 206 2.22 -1.40 15.54
CA SER A 206 2.08 -2.86 15.46
C SER A 206 1.04 -3.25 14.40
N MET A 207 1.39 -4.21 13.57
CA MET A 207 0.58 -4.67 12.45
C MET A 207 0.91 -6.12 12.11
N ARG A 208 -0.11 -6.92 11.82
CA ARG A 208 0.12 -8.26 11.24
C ARG A 208 0.55 -8.18 9.79
N PHE A 209 0.06 -7.19 9.05
CA PHE A 209 0.41 -6.93 7.65
C PHE A 209 0.63 -5.44 7.44
N GLY A 210 1.81 -5.08 6.97
CA GLY A 210 2.22 -3.71 6.67
C GLY A 210 2.54 -3.55 5.19
N HIS A 211 1.95 -2.55 4.53
CA HIS A 211 2.34 -2.14 3.19
C HIS A 211 2.76 -0.68 3.21
N LEU A 212 4.07 -0.43 3.23
CA LEU A 212 4.63 0.91 3.17
C LEU A 212 5.06 1.23 1.74
N PHE A 213 4.57 2.35 1.21
CA PHE A 213 4.88 2.84 -0.13
C PHE A 213 5.49 4.24 -0.04
N VAL A 214 6.59 4.47 -0.74
CA VAL A 214 7.25 5.79 -0.80
C VAL A 214 6.65 6.58 -1.95
N THR A 215 5.89 7.63 -1.66
CA THR A 215 5.24 8.46 -2.68
C THR A 215 6.15 9.57 -3.22
N ARG A 216 7.10 10.05 -2.41
CA ARG A 216 8.01 11.13 -2.80
C ARG A 216 9.37 11.00 -2.12
N GLY A 217 10.43 11.27 -2.88
CA GLY A 217 11.80 11.28 -2.38
C GLY A 217 12.30 9.87 -2.07
N GLY A 218 12.77 9.62 -0.85
CA GLY A 218 13.35 8.35 -0.46
C GLY A 218 13.30 8.12 1.04
N ALA A 219 13.06 6.88 1.44
CA ALA A 219 12.91 6.48 2.84
C ALA A 219 13.92 5.40 3.20
N LEU A 220 14.50 5.52 4.39
CA LEU A 220 15.23 4.44 5.04
C LEU A 220 14.29 3.73 6.01
N VAL A 221 14.09 2.44 5.80
CA VAL A 221 13.34 1.57 6.71
C VAL A 221 14.32 0.68 7.45
N THR A 222 14.22 0.65 8.78
CA THR A 222 15.03 -0.23 9.63
C THR A 222 14.13 -0.99 10.58
N GLY A 223 14.54 -2.18 11.03
CA GLY A 223 13.76 -3.00 11.98
C GLY A 223 14.47 -4.31 12.27
N SER A 224 14.12 -5.01 13.35
CA SER A 224 14.83 -6.24 13.72
C SER A 224 14.75 -7.33 12.65
N GLN A 225 13.65 -7.38 11.89
CA GLN A 225 13.42 -8.35 10.81
C GLN A 225 13.94 -7.88 9.45
N ILE A 226 14.03 -6.57 9.23
CA ILE A 226 14.41 -5.93 7.97
C ILE A 226 15.92 -5.68 7.90
N GLY A 227 16.55 -5.39 9.04
CA GLY A 227 17.88 -4.77 9.08
C GLY A 227 17.79 -3.32 8.63
N GLU A 228 18.16 -3.05 7.38
CA GLU A 228 18.12 -1.73 6.75
C GLU A 228 17.79 -1.86 5.26
N GLU A 229 16.76 -1.14 4.81
CA GLU A 229 16.35 -1.07 3.41
C GLU A 229 16.17 0.38 2.97
N HIS A 230 16.81 0.75 1.86
CA HIS A 230 16.64 2.05 1.20
C HIS A 230 15.57 1.90 0.12
N LEU A 231 14.56 2.76 0.16
CA LEU A 231 13.41 2.75 -0.73
C LEU A 231 13.32 4.11 -1.45
N ASP A 232 13.27 4.08 -2.77
CA ASP A 232 13.07 5.27 -3.60
C ASP A 232 11.57 5.52 -3.84
N ALA A 233 11.21 6.70 -4.35
CA ALA A 233 9.84 6.98 -4.77
C ALA A 233 9.31 5.92 -5.76
N GLY A 234 8.13 5.39 -5.47
CA GLY A 234 7.52 4.29 -6.19
C GLY A 234 7.92 2.89 -5.71
N ASP A 235 8.87 2.76 -4.78
CA ASP A 235 9.13 1.49 -4.09
C ASP A 235 8.10 1.25 -2.98
N ALA A 236 7.87 -0.03 -2.68
CA ALA A 236 7.12 -0.45 -1.50
C ALA A 236 7.88 -1.52 -0.70
N ILE A 237 7.57 -1.64 0.58
CA ILE A 237 7.96 -2.78 1.42
C ILE A 237 6.71 -3.38 2.05
N ARG A 238 6.58 -4.70 1.95
CA ARG A 238 5.55 -5.50 2.60
C ARG A 238 6.15 -6.17 3.82
N ILE A 239 5.47 -6.15 4.95
CA ILE A 239 5.98 -6.60 6.25
C ILE A 239 4.90 -7.46 6.91
N ASP A 240 5.27 -8.66 7.34
CA ASP A 240 4.43 -9.57 8.14
C ASP A 240 4.85 -9.52 9.61
N ASP A 241 3.89 -9.40 10.53
CA ASP A 241 4.12 -9.30 11.97
C ASP A 241 5.14 -8.19 12.37
N GLY A 242 4.88 -6.96 11.91
CA GLY A 242 5.67 -5.76 12.19
C GLY A 242 5.22 -4.98 13.42
N GLY A 243 5.96 -3.92 13.74
CA GLY A 243 5.70 -2.99 14.85
C GLY A 243 6.94 -2.47 15.57
N ASP A 244 8.14 -2.90 15.17
CA ASP A 244 9.40 -2.37 15.68
C ASP A 244 10.17 -1.59 14.61
N GLU A 245 9.65 -1.54 13.40
CA GLU A 245 10.28 -0.85 12.29
C GLU A 245 10.24 0.67 12.49
N THR A 246 11.26 1.33 11.96
CA THR A 246 11.32 2.79 11.91
C THR A 246 11.59 3.29 10.51
N VAL A 247 11.06 4.48 10.22
CA VAL A 247 11.18 5.16 8.94
C VAL A 247 11.79 6.54 9.16
N ARG A 248 12.79 6.88 8.36
CA ARG A 248 13.34 8.24 8.26
C ARG A 248 13.59 8.60 6.80
N VAL A 249 13.90 9.86 6.53
CA VAL A 249 14.37 10.28 5.20
C VAL A 249 15.68 9.53 4.88
N ALA A 250 15.80 8.99 3.67
CA ALA A 250 17.00 8.27 3.25
C ALA A 250 18.23 9.22 3.20
N PRO A 251 19.45 8.74 3.54
CA PRO A 251 20.66 9.53 3.42
C PRO A 251 20.85 10.07 2.01
N GLY A 252 21.15 11.37 1.88
CA GLY A 252 21.36 12.01 0.58
C GLY A 252 20.07 12.39 -0.17
N VAL A 253 18.91 12.26 0.48
CA VAL A 253 17.61 12.70 -0.06
C VAL A 253 17.03 13.82 0.81
N ASP A 254 16.40 14.82 0.18
CA ASP A 254 15.90 16.02 0.88
C ASP A 254 14.59 15.78 1.62
N VAL A 255 13.73 14.91 1.11
CA VAL A 255 12.36 14.72 1.60
C VAL A 255 11.93 13.26 1.51
N ALA A 256 10.97 12.88 2.35
CA ALA A 256 10.20 11.67 2.20
C ALA A 256 8.71 11.98 2.36
N GLU A 257 7.86 11.35 1.56
CA GLU A 257 6.45 11.12 1.90
C GLU A 257 6.18 9.63 1.75
N VAL A 258 5.52 9.05 2.76
CA VAL A 258 5.19 7.63 2.79
C VAL A 258 3.72 7.43 3.10
N ILE A 259 3.13 6.41 2.48
CA ILE A 259 1.84 5.84 2.85
C ILE A 259 2.13 4.51 3.54
N LEU A 260 1.50 4.24 4.67
CA LEU A 260 1.51 2.94 5.33
C LEU A 260 0.09 2.43 5.49
N TRP A 261 -0.22 1.28 4.89
CA TRP A 261 -1.36 0.47 5.32
C TRP A 261 -0.92 -0.47 6.42
N ALA A 262 -1.45 -0.25 7.63
CA ALA A 262 -1.30 -1.15 8.77
C ALA A 262 -2.59 -1.97 8.94
N MET A 263 -2.49 -3.29 8.88
CA MET A 263 -3.62 -4.21 8.87
C MET A 263 -3.45 -5.33 9.90
N GLN A 264 -4.53 -5.73 10.58
CA GLN A 264 -4.51 -6.82 11.58
C GLN A 264 -5.12 -8.13 11.09
N ARG A 265 -5.65 -8.16 9.86
CA ARG A 265 -6.20 -9.37 9.23
C ARG A 265 -5.70 -9.50 7.80
N ARG A 266 -5.86 -10.69 7.24
CA ARG A 266 -5.73 -10.92 5.79
C ARG A 266 -7.09 -11.15 5.16
N LEU A 267 -7.16 -10.97 3.85
CA LEU A 267 -8.36 -11.26 3.07
C LEU A 267 -8.84 -12.70 3.33
N GLY A 268 -10.11 -12.86 3.71
CA GLY A 268 -10.75 -14.15 3.97
C GLY A 268 -10.63 -14.69 5.41
N GLU A 269 -10.02 -13.94 6.34
CA GLU A 269 -10.14 -14.17 7.81
C GLU A 269 -11.37 -13.47 8.40
#